data_AF-A0A0E2LM54-F1
#
_entry.id   AF-A0A0E2LM54-F1
#
_cell.length_a   1.000
_cell.length_b   1.000
_cell.length_c   1.000
_cell.angle_alpha   90.00
_cell.angle_beta   90.00
_cell.angle_gamma   90.00
#
_symmetry.space_group_name_H-M   'P 1'
#
loop_
_entity.id
_entity.type
_entity.pdbx_description
1 polymer ?
#
loop_
_entity_poly.entity_id
_entity_poly.type
_entity_poly.pdbx_seq_one_letter_code
_entity_poly.pdbx_strand_id
1 'polypeptide(L)'
;MTIKLKSGEQLDLPVDFSVEISRINPFFSEYGEHSIPVQLPPSPNNARLLGFPHDVGMGTIKTSFDVTLQDGIFFYPAKMSLLSANESEGYECNFVLNLGQMYSALQADKLSAVVEKQYTRLDYTTAIAAMLHLEDVARKNEMTDEDLIDIFPVLADAHILNEYQETTAHPGRVFAAYRDRTIDIDGQSTVIPAGFLLTPFLRLRPLLARVFKHYGYKVVDWGALSEHPYRDMVLLNHNYDTVANGYITPLQLAPDCSVSDLLSAVEGKFLSRWVVDESTTSIRFVHFDSLLSGDSTDMTDRL
;
A
#
# COMPACT_ATOMS: atom_id res chain seq x y z
N MET A 1 -28.26 -16.16 -12.86
CA MET A 1 -27.18 -15.17 -12.89
C MET A 1 -27.56 -13.92 -13.70
N THR A 2 -27.11 -12.74 -13.28
CA THR A 2 -27.26 -11.45 -13.98
C THR A 2 -25.95 -10.68 -13.90
N ILE A 3 -25.58 -9.98 -14.97
CA ILE A 3 -24.38 -9.11 -15.00
C ILE A 3 -24.82 -7.69 -15.26
N LYS A 4 -24.49 -6.77 -14.37
CA LYS A 4 -24.88 -5.36 -14.44
C LYS A 4 -23.65 -4.48 -14.57
N LEU A 5 -23.73 -3.46 -15.43
CA LEU A 5 -22.72 -2.41 -15.48
C LEU A 5 -22.92 -1.43 -14.33
N LYS A 6 -21.91 -0.59 -14.04
CA LYS A 6 -22.02 0.50 -13.05
C LYS A 6 -23.19 1.47 -13.32
N SER A 7 -23.66 1.56 -14.57
CA SER A 7 -24.86 2.31 -14.95
C SER A 7 -26.17 1.70 -14.44
N GLY A 8 -26.15 0.47 -13.90
CA GLY A 8 -27.32 -0.28 -13.48
C GLY A 8 -27.97 -1.09 -14.61
N GLU A 9 -27.53 -0.91 -15.85
CA GLU A 9 -28.04 -1.63 -17.02
C GLU A 9 -27.47 -3.07 -17.07
N GLN A 10 -28.34 -4.02 -17.42
CA GLN A 10 -28.03 -5.45 -17.43
C GLN A 10 -27.62 -5.92 -18.82
N LEU A 11 -26.54 -6.72 -18.89
CA LEU A 11 -26.12 -7.43 -20.09
C LEU A 11 -27.03 -8.64 -20.35
N ASP A 12 -27.32 -8.88 -21.62
CA ASP A 12 -28.06 -10.06 -22.06
C ASP A 12 -27.13 -11.27 -21.99
N LEU A 13 -27.61 -12.33 -21.34
CA LEU A 13 -26.87 -13.58 -21.15
C LEU A 13 -27.56 -14.73 -21.92
N PRO A 14 -26.80 -15.73 -22.39
CA PRO A 14 -27.37 -16.99 -22.90
C PRO A 14 -28.24 -17.70 -21.86
N VAL A 15 -29.13 -18.56 -22.33
CA VAL A 15 -29.89 -19.48 -21.46
C VAL A 15 -28.90 -20.43 -20.77
N ASP A 16 -29.05 -20.66 -19.46
CA ASP A 16 -28.15 -21.47 -18.63
C ASP A 16 -26.69 -20.99 -18.56
N PHE A 17 -26.49 -19.66 -18.63
CA PHE A 17 -25.17 -19.06 -18.48
C PHE A 17 -24.57 -19.30 -17.09
N SER A 18 -23.36 -19.86 -17.07
CA SER A 18 -22.54 -20.01 -15.88
C SER A 18 -21.15 -19.42 -16.13
N VAL A 19 -20.54 -18.89 -15.07
CA VAL A 19 -19.18 -18.37 -15.10
C VAL A 19 -18.35 -19.20 -14.16
N GLU A 20 -17.39 -19.93 -14.72
CA GLU A 20 -16.39 -20.64 -13.93
C GLU A 20 -15.29 -19.67 -13.51
N ILE A 21 -15.11 -19.53 -12.21
CA ILE A 21 -14.12 -18.64 -11.61
C ILE A 21 -12.98 -19.49 -11.09
N SER A 22 -11.79 -19.26 -11.63
CA SER A 22 -10.57 -19.83 -11.06
C SER A 22 -10.18 -19.02 -9.84
N ARG A 23 -10.48 -19.55 -8.66
CA ARG A 23 -9.97 -19.01 -7.40
C ARG A 23 -8.53 -19.43 -7.24
N ILE A 24 -7.64 -18.46 -7.25
CA ILE A 24 -6.23 -18.70 -7.00
C ILE A 24 -5.93 -18.26 -5.58
N ASN A 25 -5.25 -19.12 -4.84
CA ASN A 25 -4.82 -18.78 -3.50
C ASN A 25 -3.88 -17.55 -3.61
N PRO A 26 -4.21 -16.43 -2.95
CA PRO A 26 -3.41 -15.21 -3.00
C PRO A 26 -1.95 -15.49 -2.64
N PHE A 27 -1.66 -16.47 -1.79
CA PHE A 27 -0.29 -16.83 -1.38
C PHE A 27 0.58 -17.46 -2.47
N PHE A 28 -0.02 -18.06 -3.50
CA PHE A 28 0.71 -18.80 -4.53
C PHE A 28 0.63 -18.15 -5.92
N SER A 29 -0.05 -17.01 -6.04
CA SER A 29 -0.20 -16.30 -7.31
C SER A 29 -0.34 -14.81 -7.13
N GLU A 30 0.33 -14.05 -7.99
CA GLU A 30 0.14 -12.61 -8.16
C GLU A 30 -0.97 -12.29 -9.17
N TYR A 31 -1.42 -13.30 -9.92
CA TYR A 31 -2.57 -13.18 -10.80
C TYR A 31 -3.84 -13.29 -9.98
N GLY A 32 -4.71 -12.30 -10.14
CA GLY A 32 -5.99 -12.30 -9.47
C GLY A 32 -6.94 -13.38 -9.95
N GLU A 33 -8.01 -13.58 -9.17
CA GLU A 33 -9.09 -14.47 -9.56
C GLU A 33 -9.64 -14.03 -10.92
N HIS A 34 -9.74 -14.95 -11.86
CA HIS A 34 -10.27 -14.63 -13.18
C HIS A 34 -11.22 -15.73 -13.61
N SER A 35 -12.25 -15.33 -14.35
CA SER A 35 -13.07 -16.31 -15.05
C SER A 35 -12.30 -16.90 -16.23
N ILE A 36 -12.68 -18.11 -16.60
CA ILE A 36 -12.43 -18.59 -17.96
C ILE A 36 -13.12 -17.61 -18.92
N PRO A 37 -12.56 -17.33 -20.11
CA PRO A 37 -13.23 -16.51 -21.12
C PRO A 37 -14.63 -17.02 -21.40
N VAL A 38 -15.60 -16.11 -21.40
CA VAL A 38 -17.01 -16.40 -21.65
C VAL A 38 -17.54 -15.53 -22.77
N GLN A 39 -18.41 -16.12 -23.58
CA GLN A 39 -18.97 -15.49 -24.77
C GLN A 39 -20.36 -14.93 -24.47
N LEU A 40 -20.50 -13.61 -24.60
CA LEU A 40 -21.78 -12.93 -24.53
C LEU A 40 -22.44 -12.91 -25.91
N PRO A 41 -23.77 -13.04 -26.00
CA PRO A 41 -24.47 -13.08 -27.28
C PRO A 41 -24.37 -11.73 -28.01
N PRO A 42 -24.38 -11.74 -29.36
CA PRO A 42 -24.41 -10.55 -30.20
C PRO A 42 -25.81 -9.91 -30.18
N SER A 43 -26.27 -9.47 -29.01
CA SER A 43 -27.54 -8.78 -28.88
C SER A 43 -27.39 -7.27 -29.13
N PRO A 44 -28.42 -6.58 -29.67
CA PRO A 44 -28.38 -5.13 -29.84
C PRO A 44 -28.17 -4.37 -28.53
N ASN A 45 -28.65 -4.92 -27.41
CA ASN A 45 -28.45 -4.35 -26.08
C ASN A 45 -26.97 -4.46 -25.66
N ASN A 46 -26.35 -5.63 -25.81
CA ASN A 46 -24.93 -5.83 -25.51
C ASN A 46 -24.04 -4.98 -26.40
N ALA A 47 -24.34 -4.89 -27.71
CA ALA A 47 -23.64 -4.02 -28.64
C ALA A 47 -23.63 -2.55 -28.15
N ARG A 48 -24.79 -2.04 -27.73
CA ARG A 48 -24.92 -0.68 -27.20
C ARG A 48 -24.15 -0.50 -25.89
N LEU A 49 -24.28 -1.43 -24.96
CA LEU A 49 -23.65 -1.38 -23.63
C LEU A 49 -22.13 -1.43 -23.69
N LEU A 50 -21.58 -2.20 -24.63
CA LEU A 50 -20.14 -2.32 -24.88
C LEU A 50 -19.60 -1.20 -25.78
N GLY A 51 -20.46 -0.32 -26.30
CA GLY A 51 -20.06 0.79 -27.16
C GLY A 51 -19.67 0.37 -28.58
N PHE A 52 -20.36 -0.62 -29.15
CA PHE A 52 -20.18 -1.14 -30.51
C PHE A 52 -18.72 -1.53 -30.84
N PRO A 53 -18.12 -2.46 -30.08
CA PRO A 53 -16.69 -2.78 -30.20
C PRO A 53 -16.31 -3.49 -31.51
N HIS A 54 -17.30 -3.92 -32.32
CA HIS A 54 -17.11 -4.55 -33.63
C HIS A 54 -17.00 -3.53 -34.77
N ASP A 55 -17.37 -2.27 -34.53
CA ASP A 55 -17.33 -1.23 -35.56
C ASP A 55 -15.89 -0.69 -35.72
N VAL A 56 -15.33 -0.90 -36.92
CA VAL A 56 -13.97 -0.46 -37.28
C VAL A 56 -13.86 1.07 -37.33
N GLY A 57 -14.98 1.79 -37.40
CA GLY A 57 -15.03 3.26 -37.33
C GLY A 57 -14.78 3.85 -35.94
N MET A 58 -14.78 3.02 -34.89
CA MET A 58 -14.51 3.45 -33.52
C MET A 58 -13.00 3.62 -33.28
N GLY A 59 -12.55 4.87 -33.17
CA GLY A 59 -11.12 5.18 -33.00
C GLY A 59 -10.49 4.63 -31.72
N THR A 60 -11.24 4.49 -30.62
CA THR A 60 -10.74 3.89 -29.38
C THR A 60 -11.78 2.93 -28.83
N ILE A 61 -11.50 1.64 -28.90
CA ILE A 61 -12.36 0.58 -28.36
C ILE A 61 -12.14 0.51 -26.86
N LYS A 62 -13.22 0.65 -26.10
CA LYS A 62 -13.17 0.46 -24.65
C LYS A 62 -13.08 -1.05 -24.37
N THR A 63 -11.94 -1.48 -23.85
CA THR A 63 -11.69 -2.91 -23.55
C THR A 63 -11.99 -3.28 -22.10
N SER A 64 -12.30 -2.33 -21.23
CA SER A 64 -12.51 -2.57 -19.80
C SER A 64 -13.79 -1.90 -19.27
N PHE A 65 -14.57 -2.67 -18.50
CA PHE A 65 -15.85 -2.24 -17.92
C PHE A 65 -15.98 -2.68 -16.46
N ASP A 66 -16.49 -1.79 -15.61
CA ASP A 66 -16.83 -2.13 -14.22
C ASP A 66 -18.20 -2.80 -14.18
N VAL A 67 -18.26 -4.03 -13.70
CA VAL A 67 -19.47 -4.86 -13.67
C VAL A 67 -19.73 -5.44 -12.29
N THR A 68 -20.94 -5.94 -12.12
CA THR A 68 -21.36 -6.66 -10.93
C THR A 68 -21.99 -7.96 -11.36
N LEU A 69 -21.46 -9.06 -10.85
CA LEU A 69 -22.00 -10.41 -11.01
C LEU A 69 -22.97 -10.68 -9.87
N GLN A 70 -24.23 -10.97 -10.20
CA GLN A 70 -25.26 -11.29 -9.21
C GLN A 70 -25.90 -12.64 -9.56
N ASP A 71 -25.92 -13.58 -8.62
CA ASP A 71 -26.62 -14.85 -8.77
C ASP A 71 -27.40 -15.21 -7.50
N GLY A 72 -28.72 -15.09 -7.54
CA GLY A 72 -29.56 -15.19 -6.35
C GLY A 72 -29.16 -14.18 -5.27
N ILE A 73 -28.67 -14.70 -4.15
CA ILE A 73 -28.17 -13.92 -3.00
C ILE A 73 -26.69 -13.50 -3.13
N PHE A 74 -25.94 -14.10 -4.06
CA PHE A 74 -24.54 -13.80 -4.26
C PHE A 74 -24.37 -12.53 -5.08
N PHE A 75 -23.46 -11.65 -4.64
CA PHE A 75 -23.15 -10.37 -5.27
C PHE A 75 -21.64 -10.17 -5.24
N TYR A 76 -21.03 -10.04 -6.42
CA TYR A 76 -19.59 -9.85 -6.59
C TYR A 76 -19.29 -8.66 -7.51
N PRO A 77 -18.62 -7.60 -7.04
CA PRO A 77 -18.04 -6.60 -7.93
C PRO A 77 -16.89 -7.23 -8.73
N ALA A 78 -16.82 -6.94 -10.03
CA ALA A 78 -15.78 -7.44 -10.91
C ALA A 78 -15.45 -6.43 -12.02
N LYS A 79 -14.29 -6.59 -12.66
CA LYS A 79 -13.99 -5.86 -13.90
C LYS A 79 -14.03 -6.83 -15.06
N MET A 80 -14.83 -6.50 -16.06
CA MET A 80 -14.92 -7.24 -17.30
C MET A 80 -13.88 -6.68 -18.27
N SER A 81 -13.02 -7.55 -18.81
CA SER A 81 -12.16 -7.20 -19.95
C SER A 81 -12.72 -7.87 -21.20
N LEU A 82 -12.89 -7.06 -22.25
CA LEU A 82 -13.26 -7.53 -23.58
C LEU A 82 -12.00 -8.03 -24.30
N LEU A 83 -11.99 -9.29 -24.69
CA LEU A 83 -10.88 -9.95 -25.38
C LEU A 83 -11.05 -9.88 -26.89
N SER A 84 -12.26 -10.18 -27.36
CA SER A 84 -12.60 -10.12 -28.79
C SER A 84 -14.06 -9.71 -28.96
N ALA A 85 -14.37 -9.10 -30.11
CA ALA A 85 -15.72 -8.66 -30.47
C ALA A 85 -16.00 -9.02 -31.92
N ASN A 86 -17.04 -9.83 -32.13
CA ASN A 86 -17.49 -10.25 -33.44
C ASN A 86 -19.01 -10.02 -33.56
N GLU A 87 -19.46 -9.46 -34.68
CA GLU A 87 -20.88 -9.17 -34.92
C GLU A 87 -21.73 -10.44 -35.01
N SER A 88 -21.17 -11.54 -35.53
CA SER A 88 -21.90 -12.80 -35.70
C SER A 88 -21.74 -13.77 -34.53
N GLU A 89 -20.54 -13.80 -33.92
CA GLU A 89 -20.20 -14.76 -32.87
C GLU A 89 -20.42 -14.18 -31.46
N GLY A 90 -20.51 -12.86 -31.31
CA GLY A 90 -20.69 -12.21 -30.01
C GLY A 90 -19.41 -11.64 -29.42
N TYR A 91 -19.41 -11.45 -28.10
CA TYR A 91 -18.36 -10.74 -27.39
C TYR A 91 -17.67 -11.67 -26.40
N GLU A 92 -16.40 -11.96 -26.63
CA GLU A 92 -15.60 -12.76 -25.72
C GLU A 92 -15.03 -11.86 -24.62
N CYS A 93 -15.33 -12.19 -23.37
CA CYS A 93 -14.91 -11.41 -22.23
C CYS A 93 -14.42 -12.31 -21.10
N ASN A 94 -13.50 -11.79 -20.30
CA ASN A 94 -13.16 -12.40 -19.02
C ASN A 94 -13.60 -11.48 -17.88
N PHE A 95 -13.86 -12.06 -16.73
CA PHE A 95 -14.18 -11.35 -15.51
C PHE A 95 -13.02 -11.50 -14.55
N VAL A 96 -12.32 -10.39 -14.30
CA VAL A 96 -11.28 -10.33 -13.28
C VAL A 96 -11.94 -9.95 -11.97
N LEU A 97 -11.81 -10.84 -11.00
CA LEU A 97 -12.29 -10.73 -9.65
C LEU A 97 -11.12 -10.40 -8.70
N ASN A 98 -11.45 -9.61 -7.69
CA ASN A 98 -10.75 -9.43 -6.41
C ASN A 98 -9.25 -9.04 -6.34
N LEU A 99 -8.41 -9.26 -7.35
CA LEU A 99 -6.96 -9.28 -7.11
C LEU A 99 -6.09 -8.76 -8.28
N GLY A 100 -6.56 -8.64 -9.53
CA GLY A 100 -5.66 -8.29 -10.64
C GLY A 100 -5.25 -6.80 -10.72
N GLN A 101 -6.15 -5.89 -10.36
CA GLN A 101 -5.98 -4.45 -10.63
C GLN A 101 -4.98 -3.78 -9.68
N MET A 102 -5.11 -4.04 -8.39
CA MET A 102 -4.22 -3.48 -7.39
C MET A 102 -2.78 -3.96 -7.61
N TYR A 103 -2.58 -5.27 -7.83
CA TYR A 103 -1.24 -5.82 -8.10
C TYR A 103 -0.61 -5.21 -9.36
N SER A 104 -1.39 -5.02 -10.43
CA SER A 104 -0.91 -4.37 -11.65
C SER A 104 -0.50 -2.90 -11.43
N ALA A 105 -1.24 -2.16 -10.60
CA ALA A 105 -0.91 -0.78 -10.25
C ALA A 105 0.33 -0.68 -9.35
N LEU A 106 0.47 -1.60 -8.39
CA LEU A 106 1.59 -1.64 -7.45
C LEU A 106 2.94 -1.90 -8.14
N GLN A 107 2.96 -2.72 -9.19
CA GLN A 107 4.19 -3.02 -9.93
C GLN A 107 4.69 -1.83 -10.76
N ALA A 108 3.84 -0.86 -11.09
CA ALA A 108 4.20 0.26 -11.97
C ALA A 108 4.72 1.49 -11.19
N ASP A 109 4.25 1.71 -9.97
CA ASP A 109 4.50 2.96 -9.25
C ASP A 109 5.78 2.94 -8.40
N LYS A 110 6.53 4.05 -8.48
CA LYS A 110 7.61 4.34 -7.53
C LYS A 110 7.04 4.78 -6.19
N LEU A 111 7.69 4.40 -5.09
CA LEU A 111 7.28 4.81 -3.75
C LEU A 111 7.31 6.34 -3.60
N SER A 112 8.29 7.01 -4.22
CA SER A 112 8.41 8.48 -4.21
C SER A 112 7.16 9.18 -4.71
N ALA A 113 6.57 8.71 -5.81
CA ALA A 113 5.34 9.28 -6.39
C ALA A 113 4.13 9.13 -5.46
N VAL A 114 4.06 8.03 -4.72
CA VAL A 114 3.01 7.81 -3.71
C VAL A 114 3.22 8.71 -2.51
N VAL A 115 4.45 8.81 -2.01
CA VAL A 115 4.81 9.65 -0.86
C VAL A 115 4.54 11.12 -1.17
N GLU A 116 4.93 11.63 -2.33
CA GLU A 116 4.65 13.02 -2.74
C GLU A 116 3.15 13.37 -2.72
N LYS A 117 2.29 12.42 -3.08
CA LYS A 117 0.83 12.62 -3.10
C LYS A 117 0.17 12.48 -1.73
N GLN A 118 0.70 11.59 -0.87
CA GLN A 118 0.10 11.27 0.42
C GLN A 118 0.66 12.10 1.59
N TYR A 119 1.79 12.76 1.40
CA TYR A 119 2.49 13.48 2.45
C TYR A 119 2.71 14.94 2.08
N THR A 120 2.44 15.81 3.04
CA THR A 120 2.84 17.22 2.98
C THR A 120 4.15 17.41 3.71
N ARG A 121 4.94 18.38 3.25
CA ARG A 121 6.07 18.91 4.03
C ARG A 121 5.56 19.38 5.40
N LEU A 122 6.29 19.02 6.45
CA LEU A 122 6.06 19.51 7.80
C LEU A 122 6.92 20.77 7.99
N ASP A 123 6.31 21.94 7.90
CA ASP A 123 7.02 23.22 7.99
C ASP A 123 6.91 23.79 9.41
N TYR A 124 8.06 23.99 10.05
CA TYR A 124 8.17 24.54 11.40
C TYR A 124 8.83 25.92 11.40
N THR A 125 9.14 26.49 10.23
CA THR A 125 9.84 27.77 10.01
C THR A 125 11.30 27.85 10.49
N THR A 126 11.67 27.13 11.56
CA THR A 126 13.02 27.15 12.14
C THR A 126 13.45 25.77 12.58
N ALA A 127 14.76 25.49 12.55
CA ALA A 127 15.33 24.22 12.99
C ALA A 127 15.03 23.95 14.48
N ILE A 128 15.00 24.99 15.31
CA ILE A 128 14.67 24.89 16.74
C ILE A 128 13.22 24.44 16.94
N ALA A 129 12.27 25.02 16.18
CA ALA A 129 10.87 24.62 16.28
C ALA A 129 10.65 23.17 15.79
N ALA A 130 11.34 22.76 14.72
CA ALA A 130 11.32 21.38 14.25
C ALA A 130 11.89 20.42 15.31
N MET A 131 13.01 20.79 15.94
CA MET A 131 13.61 20.00 17.03
C MET A 131 12.66 19.87 18.22
N LEU A 132 12.01 20.95 18.68
CA LEU A 132 11.04 20.89 19.78
C LEU A 132 9.90 19.91 19.49
N HIS A 133 9.37 19.92 18.26
CA HIS A 133 8.37 18.94 17.85
C HIS A 133 8.92 17.51 17.91
N LEU A 134 10.15 17.27 17.45
CA LEU A 134 10.78 15.96 17.54
C LEU A 134 11.04 15.52 18.99
N GLU A 135 11.22 16.43 19.92
CA GLU A 135 11.32 16.08 21.33
C GLU A 135 9.99 15.60 21.90
N ASP A 136 8.88 16.21 21.48
CA ASP A 136 7.54 15.74 21.85
C ASP A 136 7.28 14.34 21.29
N VAL A 137 7.74 14.08 20.06
CA VAL A 137 7.72 12.74 19.45
C VAL A 137 8.57 11.76 20.28
N ALA A 138 9.82 12.10 20.60
CA ALA A 138 10.73 11.23 21.36
C ALA A 138 10.23 10.89 22.77
N ARG A 139 9.42 11.77 23.38
CA ARG A 139 8.83 11.56 24.71
C ARG A 139 7.51 10.80 24.67
N LYS A 140 6.95 10.55 23.49
CA LYS A 140 5.65 9.92 23.38
C LYS A 140 5.74 8.46 23.83
N ASN A 141 4.99 8.12 24.88
CA ASN A 141 5.01 6.76 25.45
C ASN A 141 4.43 5.71 24.49
N GLU A 142 3.40 6.08 23.71
CA GLU A 142 2.73 5.19 22.79
C GLU A 142 2.45 5.89 21.47
N MET A 143 2.88 5.24 20.39
CA MET A 143 2.68 5.72 19.03
C MET A 143 1.45 5.05 18.39
N THR A 144 0.73 5.79 17.57
CA THR A 144 -0.46 5.34 16.82
C THR A 144 -0.18 5.28 15.32
N ASP A 145 -1.10 4.74 14.51
CA ASP A 145 -0.95 4.72 13.04
C ASP A 145 -1.02 6.14 12.39
N GLU A 146 -1.36 7.16 13.19
CA GLU A 146 -1.35 8.56 12.76
C GLU A 146 0.05 9.19 12.86
N ASP A 147 0.87 8.71 13.80
CA ASP A 147 2.23 9.21 14.03
C ASP A 147 3.16 8.74 12.93
N LEU A 148 3.52 9.66 12.04
CA LEU A 148 4.27 9.37 10.82
C LEU A 148 5.72 9.01 11.03
N ILE A 149 6.30 9.61 12.05
CA ILE A 149 7.72 9.60 12.30
C ILE A 149 7.98 9.17 13.72
N ASP A 150 9.11 8.51 13.91
CA ASP A 150 9.71 8.26 15.20
C ASP A 150 11.14 8.79 15.19
N ILE A 151 11.71 8.97 16.37
CA ILE A 151 13.07 9.45 16.50
C ILE A 151 13.72 8.89 17.77
N PHE A 152 14.90 8.34 17.58
CA PHE A 152 15.72 7.78 18.65
C PHE A 152 17.19 7.76 18.23
N PRO A 153 18.13 7.63 19.20
CA PRO A 153 19.55 7.61 18.92
C PRO A 153 19.95 6.43 18.04
N VAL A 154 20.74 6.70 17.00
CA VAL A 154 21.30 5.66 16.11
C VAL A 154 22.78 5.90 15.93
N LEU A 155 23.58 4.86 16.12
CA LEU A 155 25.01 4.88 15.84
C LEU A 155 25.22 4.77 14.31
N ALA A 156 25.74 5.83 13.70
CA ALA A 156 26.11 5.88 12.30
C ALA A 156 27.60 6.19 12.18
N ASP A 157 28.36 5.22 11.66
CA ASP A 157 29.82 5.29 11.55
C ASP A 157 30.51 5.69 12.87
N ALA A 158 31.00 6.94 12.97
CA ALA A 158 31.70 7.49 14.13
C ALA A 158 30.84 8.46 14.98
N HIS A 159 29.55 8.65 14.62
CA HIS A 159 28.67 9.63 15.25
C HIS A 159 27.36 9.02 15.70
N ILE A 160 26.79 9.59 16.76
CA ILE A 160 25.45 9.25 17.22
C ILE A 160 24.48 10.27 16.64
N LEU A 161 23.62 9.82 15.73
CA LEU A 161 22.48 10.60 15.27
C LEU A 161 21.43 10.66 16.37
N ASN A 162 20.71 11.78 16.45
CA ASN A 162 19.66 11.98 17.46
C ASN A 162 20.12 11.75 18.89
N GLU A 163 21.41 12.02 19.16
CA GLU A 163 22.04 11.80 20.45
C GLU A 163 21.25 12.49 21.57
N TYR A 164 20.97 11.75 22.64
CA TYR A 164 20.36 12.32 23.85
C TYR A 164 21.39 13.05 24.70
N GLN A 165 20.95 14.11 25.35
CA GLN A 165 21.79 14.85 26.28
C GLN A 165 22.04 14.03 27.55
N GLU A 166 23.32 13.86 27.95
CA GLU A 166 23.72 13.12 29.17
C GLU A 166 23.16 13.73 30.47
N THR A 167 22.84 15.02 30.48
CA THR A 167 22.36 15.76 31.65
C THR A 167 20.99 16.38 31.36
N THR A 168 19.91 15.65 31.67
CA THR A 168 18.53 16.18 31.60
C THR A 168 18.21 17.13 32.77
N ALA A 169 19.10 18.09 33.04
CA ALA A 169 18.89 19.10 34.08
C ALA A 169 17.83 20.15 33.66
N HIS A 170 17.48 20.20 32.37
CA HIS A 170 16.51 21.14 31.83
C HIS A 170 15.22 20.39 31.45
N PRO A 171 14.08 20.67 32.12
CA PRO A 171 12.81 20.12 31.68
C PRO A 171 12.53 20.64 30.27
N GLY A 172 12.32 19.73 29.32
CA GLY A 172 11.96 20.09 27.96
C GLY A 172 13.10 20.18 26.95
N ARG A 173 14.28 19.57 27.21
CA ARG A 173 15.29 19.30 26.17
C ARG A 173 15.76 17.85 26.18
N VAL A 174 15.69 17.17 25.04
CA VAL A 174 16.05 15.73 24.91
C VAL A 174 17.34 15.56 24.10
N PHE A 175 17.46 16.24 22.97
CA PHE A 175 18.56 16.01 22.03
C PHE A 175 19.76 16.89 22.32
N ALA A 176 20.98 16.35 22.21
CA ALA A 176 22.23 17.09 22.32
C ALA A 176 22.39 18.18 21.24
N ALA A 177 21.64 18.07 20.14
CA ALA A 177 21.59 19.02 19.02
C ALA A 177 20.98 20.40 19.38
N TYR A 178 20.60 20.66 20.64
CA TYR A 178 20.02 21.95 21.06
C TYR A 178 20.99 23.14 21.06
N ARG A 179 22.29 22.87 20.91
CA ARG A 179 23.37 23.85 20.92
C ARG A 179 24.38 23.50 19.84
N ASP A 180 25.22 24.46 19.50
CA ASP A 180 26.40 24.20 18.67
C ASP A 180 27.30 23.17 19.37
N ARG A 181 27.84 22.23 18.60
CA ARG A 181 28.67 21.15 19.09
C ARG A 181 29.94 21.06 18.25
N THR A 182 31.02 20.63 18.88
CA THR A 182 32.25 20.30 18.17
C THR A 182 32.30 18.80 17.94
N ILE A 183 32.40 18.38 16.69
CA ILE A 183 32.54 16.98 16.29
C ILE A 183 33.86 16.78 15.52
N ASP A 184 34.38 15.57 15.54
CA ASP A 184 35.53 15.18 14.74
C ASP A 184 35.04 14.63 13.38
N ILE A 185 35.39 15.29 12.28
CA ILE A 185 35.11 14.79 10.93
C ILE A 185 36.46 14.48 10.30
N ASP A 186 36.75 13.20 10.08
CA ASP A 186 38.00 12.71 9.47
C ASP A 186 39.30 13.25 10.11
N GLY A 187 39.32 13.35 11.43
CA GLY A 187 40.45 13.87 12.21
C GLY A 187 40.50 15.38 12.32
N GLN A 188 39.49 16.10 11.83
CA GLN A 188 39.36 17.55 11.94
C GLN A 188 38.21 17.95 12.87
N SER A 189 38.54 18.74 13.88
CA SER A 189 37.57 19.32 14.81
C SER A 189 36.75 20.41 14.12
N THR A 190 35.46 20.15 13.93
CA THR A 190 34.51 21.04 13.23
C THR A 190 33.37 21.43 14.16
N VAL A 191 33.01 22.72 14.19
CA VAL A 191 31.82 23.19 14.90
C VAL A 191 30.59 23.03 14.01
N ILE A 192 29.65 22.20 14.43
CA ILE A 192 28.34 22.06 13.79
C ILE A 192 27.29 22.89 14.54
N PRO A 193 26.41 23.60 13.82
CA PRO A 193 25.33 24.37 14.46
C PRO A 193 24.32 23.50 15.19
N ALA A 194 23.55 24.12 16.09
CA ALA A 194 22.34 23.51 16.65
C ALA A 194 21.39 22.99 15.54
N GLY A 195 20.78 21.84 15.77
CA GLY A 195 19.89 21.14 14.82
C GLY A 195 20.58 20.18 13.85
N PHE A 196 21.92 20.18 13.77
CA PHE A 196 22.66 19.19 12.98
C PHE A 196 22.74 17.83 13.67
N LEU A 197 22.85 16.77 12.85
CA LEU A 197 22.78 15.34 13.22
C LEU A 197 21.43 14.95 13.85
N LEU A 198 20.36 15.63 13.46
CA LEU A 198 19.00 15.33 13.89
C LEU A 198 18.13 14.92 12.69
N THR A 199 17.72 13.67 12.68
CA THR A 199 16.97 13.04 11.60
C THR A 199 15.93 12.05 12.16
N PRO A 200 14.62 12.29 11.90
CA PRO A 200 13.59 11.32 12.24
C PRO A 200 13.52 10.19 11.20
N PHE A 201 12.83 9.12 11.56
CA PHE A 201 12.62 7.96 10.70
C PHE A 201 11.14 7.78 10.40
N LEU A 202 10.79 7.43 9.16
CA LEU A 202 9.40 7.10 8.82
C LEU A 202 9.00 5.78 9.49
N ARG A 203 7.84 5.76 10.11
CA ARG A 203 7.27 4.55 10.69
C ARG A 203 6.66 3.68 9.59
N LEU A 204 6.93 2.37 9.66
CA LEU A 204 6.58 1.40 8.61
C LEU A 204 5.06 1.29 8.41
N ARG A 205 4.30 1.08 9.49
CA ARG A 205 2.83 0.94 9.44
C ARG A 205 2.13 2.19 8.89
N PRO A 206 2.38 3.40 9.42
CA PRO A 206 1.83 4.62 8.86
C PRO A 206 2.14 4.84 7.37
N LEU A 207 3.31 4.40 6.91
CA LEU A 207 3.67 4.41 5.49
C LEU A 207 2.83 3.41 4.68
N LEU A 208 2.79 2.14 5.09
CA LEU A 208 1.99 1.11 4.42
C LEU A 208 0.51 1.50 4.36
N ALA A 209 -0.03 2.06 5.44
CA ALA A 209 -1.41 2.54 5.48
C ALA A 209 -1.68 3.61 4.42
N ARG A 210 -0.74 4.53 4.21
CA ARG A 210 -0.84 5.59 3.18
C ARG A 210 -0.62 5.07 1.78
N VAL A 211 0.29 4.10 1.61
CA VAL A 211 0.46 3.39 0.32
C VAL A 211 -0.86 2.75 -0.08
N PHE A 212 -1.49 1.96 0.79
CA PHE A 212 -2.76 1.33 0.45
C PHE A 212 -3.92 2.32 0.29
N LYS A 213 -3.95 3.37 1.10
CA LYS A 213 -4.91 4.47 0.95
C LYS A 213 -4.78 5.16 -0.41
N HIS A 214 -3.58 5.26 -0.96
CA HIS A 214 -3.37 5.81 -2.31
C HIS A 214 -4.15 5.04 -3.37
N TYR A 215 -4.22 3.72 -3.23
CA TYR A 215 -4.98 2.83 -4.11
C TYR A 215 -6.44 2.66 -3.70
N GLY A 216 -6.92 3.37 -2.68
CA GLY A 216 -8.32 3.34 -2.24
C GLY A 216 -8.65 2.28 -1.18
N TYR A 217 -7.65 1.63 -0.59
CA TYR A 217 -7.86 0.58 0.41
C TYR A 217 -7.51 1.04 1.82
N LYS A 218 -8.19 0.45 2.81
CA LYS A 218 -7.89 0.65 4.23
C LYS A 218 -7.34 -0.63 4.85
N VAL A 219 -6.21 -0.55 5.54
CA VAL A 219 -5.72 -1.66 6.37
C VAL A 219 -6.62 -1.80 7.59
N VAL A 220 -7.22 -2.97 7.77
CA VAL A 220 -8.14 -3.28 8.88
C VAL A 220 -7.55 -4.26 9.89
N ASP A 221 -6.53 -5.02 9.47
CA ASP A 221 -5.83 -5.97 10.31
C ASP A 221 -4.34 -5.99 9.92
N TRP A 222 -3.48 -5.75 10.90
CA TRP A 222 -2.03 -5.69 10.70
C TRP A 222 -1.35 -7.04 11.00
N GLY A 223 -2.08 -8.06 11.46
CA GLY A 223 -1.52 -9.36 11.80
C GLY A 223 -0.33 -9.22 12.75
N ALA A 224 0.80 -9.85 12.42
CA ALA A 224 2.05 -9.77 13.18
C ALA A 224 2.60 -8.34 13.31
N LEU A 225 2.31 -7.44 12.36
CA LEU A 225 2.71 -6.03 12.46
C LEU A 225 1.93 -5.28 13.57
N SER A 226 0.90 -5.90 14.18
CA SER A 226 0.22 -5.37 15.36
C SER A 226 1.07 -5.40 16.63
N GLU A 227 2.05 -6.30 16.69
CA GLU A 227 2.74 -6.66 17.92
C GLU A 227 4.11 -5.97 18.03
N HIS A 228 4.58 -5.74 19.26
CA HIS A 228 5.95 -5.29 19.49
C HIS A 228 6.93 -6.46 19.20
N PRO A 229 8.07 -6.24 18.51
CA PRO A 229 8.62 -4.93 18.12
C PRO A 229 8.15 -4.41 16.75
N TYR A 230 7.37 -5.19 16.00
CA TYR A 230 7.01 -4.90 14.61
C TYR A 230 6.14 -3.64 14.43
N ARG A 231 5.25 -3.38 15.40
CA ARG A 231 4.41 -2.17 15.43
C ARG A 231 5.22 -0.88 15.42
N ASP A 232 6.40 -0.91 16.04
CA ASP A 232 7.22 0.27 16.31
C ASP A 232 8.39 0.38 15.31
N MET A 233 8.35 -0.41 14.23
CA MET A 233 9.38 -0.39 13.21
C MET A 233 9.40 0.91 12.41
N VAL A 234 10.62 1.33 12.11
CA VAL A 234 10.93 2.47 11.25
C VAL A 234 11.76 2.06 10.05
N LEU A 235 11.82 2.95 9.07
CA LEU A 235 12.67 2.84 7.90
C LEU A 235 13.90 3.75 8.07
N LEU A 236 15.07 3.15 7.95
CA LEU A 236 16.33 3.90 7.93
C LEU A 236 16.44 4.68 6.63
N ASN A 237 17.02 5.88 6.72
CA ASN A 237 17.25 6.77 5.59
C ASN A 237 18.68 7.31 5.61
N HIS A 238 19.13 7.87 4.49
CA HIS A 238 20.48 8.39 4.32
C HIS A 238 20.61 9.90 4.62
N ASN A 239 19.61 10.50 5.30
CA ASN A 239 19.60 11.92 5.62
C ASN A 239 20.07 12.15 7.05
N TYR A 240 21.17 12.88 7.23
CA TYR A 240 21.77 13.18 8.54
C TYR A 240 21.19 14.44 9.19
N ASP A 241 20.79 15.43 8.38
CA ASP A 241 20.47 16.79 8.82
C ASP A 241 19.07 17.22 8.38
N THR A 242 18.06 16.44 8.77
CA THR A 242 16.69 16.63 8.26
C THR A 242 16.09 17.97 8.68
N VAL A 243 16.35 18.42 9.91
CA VAL A 243 15.70 19.61 10.48
C VAL A 243 16.44 20.92 10.23
N ALA A 244 17.64 20.89 9.63
CA ALA A 244 18.52 22.07 9.54
C ALA A 244 17.84 23.27 8.84
N ASN A 245 16.93 22.99 7.90
CA ASN A 245 16.19 24.02 7.16
C ASN A 245 14.86 24.44 7.83
N GLY A 246 14.52 23.89 9.00
CA GLY A 246 13.28 24.19 9.71
C GLY A 246 12.02 23.51 9.17
N TYR A 247 12.17 22.56 8.26
CA TYR A 247 11.08 21.73 7.76
C TYR A 247 11.54 20.29 7.55
N ILE A 248 10.60 19.35 7.62
CA ILE A 248 10.82 17.93 7.32
C ILE A 248 10.08 17.59 6.04
N THR A 249 10.77 17.01 5.06
CA THR A 249 10.16 16.51 3.82
C THR A 249 10.10 14.99 3.87
N PRO A 250 8.94 14.35 4.10
CA PRO A 250 8.83 12.89 4.22
C PRO A 250 9.44 12.11 3.05
N LEU A 251 9.39 12.67 1.83
CA LEU A 251 10.05 12.09 0.65
C LEU A 251 11.56 11.86 0.84
N GLN A 252 12.25 12.75 1.55
CA GLN A 252 13.69 12.61 1.83
C GLN A 252 14.00 11.52 2.87
N LEU A 253 12.98 11.04 3.58
CA LEU A 253 13.09 9.99 4.60
C LEU A 253 12.64 8.63 4.05
N ALA A 254 11.95 8.61 2.91
CA ALA A 254 11.48 7.38 2.29
C ALA A 254 12.62 6.65 1.56
N PRO A 255 12.62 5.30 1.52
CA PRO A 255 13.58 4.56 0.73
C PRO A 255 13.35 4.81 -0.77
N ASP A 256 14.45 4.79 -1.53
CA ASP A 256 14.39 4.89 -3.00
C ASP A 256 14.12 3.51 -3.61
N CYS A 257 12.86 3.12 -3.66
CA CYS A 257 12.41 1.85 -4.21
C CYS A 257 11.02 1.94 -4.88
N SER A 258 10.61 0.87 -5.55
CA SER A 258 9.21 0.74 -6.01
C SER A 258 8.28 0.39 -4.85
N VAL A 259 6.97 0.61 -5.04
CA VAL A 259 5.98 0.16 -4.06
C VAL A 259 6.00 -1.36 -3.90
N SER A 260 6.17 -2.10 -5.01
CA SER A 260 6.32 -3.56 -4.98
C SER A 260 7.53 -3.99 -4.17
N ASP A 261 8.69 -3.34 -4.31
CA ASP A 261 9.90 -3.71 -3.56
C ASP A 261 9.69 -3.57 -2.05
N LEU A 262 9.04 -2.48 -1.62
CA LEU A 262 8.72 -2.26 -0.21
C LEU A 262 7.79 -3.37 0.31
N LEU A 263 6.73 -3.70 -0.42
CA LEU A 263 5.78 -4.73 -0.01
C LEU A 263 6.44 -6.11 0.02
N SER A 264 7.19 -6.50 -1.00
CA SER A 264 7.92 -7.76 -1.03
C SER A 264 8.96 -7.86 0.09
N ALA A 265 9.63 -6.76 0.45
CA ALA A 265 10.56 -6.74 1.58
C ALA A 265 9.84 -6.97 2.93
N VAL A 266 8.65 -6.40 3.11
CA VAL A 266 7.81 -6.64 4.29
C VAL A 266 7.36 -8.11 4.31
N GLU A 267 6.89 -8.64 3.19
CA GLU A 267 6.43 -10.02 3.10
C GLU A 267 7.55 -11.02 3.45
N GLY A 268 8.71 -10.87 2.81
CA GLY A 268 9.85 -11.75 3.04
C GLY A 268 10.44 -11.65 4.45
N LYS A 269 10.47 -10.45 5.05
CA LYS A 269 11.05 -10.24 6.39
C LYS A 269 10.17 -10.76 7.52
N PHE A 270 8.85 -10.69 7.36
CA PHE A 270 7.90 -11.07 8.42
C PHE A 270 7.10 -12.34 8.11
N LEU A 271 7.43 -13.05 7.03
CA LEU A 271 6.68 -14.23 6.55
C LEU A 271 5.16 -13.97 6.55
N SER A 272 4.81 -12.76 6.12
CA SER A 272 3.44 -12.26 6.11
C SER A 272 3.03 -11.96 4.68
N ARG A 273 1.73 -12.00 4.39
CA ARG A 273 1.19 -11.55 3.11
C ARG A 273 0.02 -10.62 3.34
N TRP A 274 -0.06 -9.55 2.58
CA TRP A 274 -1.25 -8.70 2.58
C TRP A 274 -2.29 -9.32 1.64
N VAL A 275 -3.53 -9.35 2.10
CA VAL A 275 -4.69 -9.90 1.38
C VAL A 275 -5.72 -8.80 1.25
N VAL A 276 -6.18 -8.59 0.03
CA VAL A 276 -7.20 -7.59 -0.31
C VAL A 276 -8.59 -8.21 -0.19
N ASP A 277 -9.52 -7.43 0.34
CA ASP A 277 -10.96 -7.65 0.23
C ASP A 277 -11.57 -6.45 -0.49
N GLU A 278 -11.85 -6.60 -1.79
CA GLU A 278 -12.46 -5.54 -2.61
C GLU A 278 -13.88 -5.20 -2.17
N SER A 279 -14.62 -6.16 -1.58
CA SER A 279 -16.02 -5.93 -1.18
C SER A 279 -16.12 -4.87 -0.09
N THR A 280 -15.11 -4.82 0.77
CA THR A 280 -14.98 -3.86 1.86
C THR A 280 -13.90 -2.81 1.60
N THR A 281 -13.22 -2.85 0.45
CA THR A 281 -12.04 -2.03 0.13
C THR A 281 -11.01 -2.07 1.26
N SER A 282 -10.75 -3.26 1.78
CA SER A 282 -9.92 -3.45 2.97
C SER A 282 -8.74 -4.37 2.71
N ILE A 283 -7.72 -4.25 3.57
CA ILE A 283 -6.51 -5.06 3.52
C ILE A 283 -6.23 -5.63 4.90
N ARG A 284 -5.84 -6.90 4.91
CA ARG A 284 -5.37 -7.59 6.11
C ARG A 284 -4.01 -8.23 5.88
N PHE A 285 -3.12 -8.15 6.85
CA PHE A 285 -1.86 -8.86 6.86
C PHE A 285 -2.02 -10.20 7.55
N VAL A 286 -1.64 -11.28 6.87
CA VAL A 286 -1.82 -12.66 7.31
C VAL A 286 -0.45 -13.32 7.40
N HIS A 287 -0.11 -13.83 8.58
CA HIS A 287 1.13 -14.59 8.78
C HIS A 287 1.00 -15.99 8.18
N PHE A 288 2.06 -16.52 7.57
CA PHE A 288 1.98 -17.80 6.87
C PHE A 288 1.56 -18.96 7.79
N ASP A 289 2.04 -18.99 9.04
CA ASP A 289 1.69 -20.04 10.01
C ASP A 289 0.19 -20.10 10.32
N SER A 290 -0.50 -18.95 10.28
CA SER A 290 -1.95 -18.89 10.54
C SER A 290 -2.77 -19.66 9.50
N LEU A 291 -2.20 -19.89 8.30
CA LEU A 291 -2.81 -20.70 7.25
C LEU A 291 -2.63 -22.19 7.48
N LEU A 292 -1.50 -22.58 8.08
CA LEU A 292 -1.17 -23.98 8.38
C LEU A 292 -1.90 -24.47 9.63
N SER A 293 -2.25 -23.56 10.54
CA SER A 293 -3.00 -23.86 11.76
C SER A 293 -4.51 -23.83 11.59
N GLY A 294 -5.04 -23.43 10.42
CA GLY A 294 -6.46 -23.55 10.13
C GLY A 294 -6.85 -25.02 10.15
N ASP A 295 -7.98 -25.36 10.79
CA ASP A 295 -8.48 -26.74 10.86
C ASP A 295 -8.33 -27.40 9.50
N SER A 296 -7.40 -28.36 9.40
CA SER A 296 -7.30 -29.22 8.22
C SER A 296 -8.62 -29.97 8.20
N THR A 297 -9.60 -29.43 7.49
CA THR A 297 -10.88 -30.10 7.34
C THR A 297 -10.56 -31.24 6.41
N ASP A 298 -10.32 -32.41 7.00
CA ASP A 298 -10.09 -33.64 6.28
C ASP A 298 -11.34 -33.86 5.41
N MET A 299 -11.20 -33.60 4.11
CA MET A 299 -12.28 -33.77 3.14
C MET A 299 -12.49 -35.25 2.77
N THR A 300 -11.66 -36.15 3.30
CA THR A 300 -11.77 -37.59 3.04
C THR A 300 -13.03 -38.20 3.66
N ASP A 301 -13.59 -37.57 4.70
CA ASP A 301 -14.85 -37.99 5.33
C ASP A 301 -16.12 -37.51 4.60
N ARG A 302 -15.97 -36.82 3.45
CA ARG A 302 -17.09 -36.32 2.62
C ARG A 302 -17.11 -36.84 1.17
N LEU A 303 -16.34 -37.88 0.88
CA LEU A 303 -16.42 -38.68 -0.35
C LEU A 303 -17.09 -40.04 -0.06
#